data_AF-A0A519V8C7-F1
#
_entry.id   AF-A0A519V8C7-F1
#
_cell.length_a   1.000
_cell.length_b   1.000
_cell.length_c   1.000
_cell.angle_alpha   90.00
_cell.angle_beta   90.00
_cell.angle_gamma   90.00
#
_symmetry.space_group_name_H-M   'P 1'
#
loop_
_entity.id
_entity.type
_entity.pdbx_description
1 polymer ?
#
loop_
_entity_poly.entity_id
_entity_poly.type
_entity_poly.pdbx_seq_one_letter_code
_entity_poly.pdbx_strand_id
1 'polypeptide(L)'
;MEKRTITFCYRKIIDLNNTKPWDKLVFEDSYKEFKMQAQFYNQDKKYNTFSELIHHVQGAEKLHFLVSGAIIDYLRKLNDLVPDIANNIGKQFLIFKQFKFEILNSDLSDIAKHQIAISFYSEPLIWQDTVAPYILTSPINATEGESLIDMVAIQPFLTIHSIK
;
A
#
# COMPACT_ATOMS: atom_id res chain seq x y z
N MET A 1 -6.09 -33.29 2.11
CA MET A 1 -5.29 -32.24 2.76
C MET A 1 -6.13 -30.98 2.83
N GLU A 2 -6.15 -30.30 3.96
CA GLU A 2 -6.87 -29.02 4.10
C GLU A 2 -6.22 -27.95 3.22
N LYS A 3 -7.03 -27.30 2.36
CA LYS A 3 -6.57 -26.19 1.52
C LYS A 3 -6.39 -24.96 2.40
N ARG A 4 -5.16 -24.51 2.58
CA ARG A 4 -4.85 -23.28 3.31
C ARG A 4 -5.10 -22.09 2.41
N THR A 5 -5.81 -21.10 2.91
CA THR A 5 -6.06 -19.84 2.20
C THR A 5 -5.21 -18.75 2.83
N ILE A 6 -4.46 -18.00 2.01
CA ILE A 6 -3.62 -16.89 2.46
C ILE A 6 -4.04 -15.58 1.82
N THR A 7 -3.80 -14.49 2.52
CA THR A 7 -3.85 -13.14 1.95
C THR A 7 -2.46 -12.53 2.05
N PHE A 8 -1.96 -11.95 0.95
CA PHE A 8 -0.73 -11.17 0.98
C PHE A 8 -1.01 -9.72 1.36
N CYS A 9 -0.05 -9.10 2.04
CA CYS A 9 0.04 -7.65 2.18
C CYS A 9 1.36 -7.17 1.56
N TYR A 10 1.27 -6.23 0.63
CA TYR A 10 2.41 -5.50 0.11
C TYR A 10 2.39 -4.05 0.59
N ARG A 11 3.43 -3.62 1.31
CA ARG A 11 3.56 -2.24 1.77
C ARG A 11 4.48 -1.45 0.84
N LYS A 12 3.90 -0.60 0.00
CA LYS A 12 4.67 0.35 -0.82
C LYS A 12 4.96 1.60 -0.02
N ILE A 13 6.24 1.93 0.14
CA ILE A 13 6.69 3.21 0.71
C ILE A 13 6.99 4.16 -0.44
N ILE A 14 6.54 5.40 -0.32
CA ILE A 14 6.76 6.44 -1.31
C ILE A 14 7.37 7.66 -0.61
N ASP A 15 8.54 8.07 -1.10
CA ASP A 15 9.24 9.29 -0.72
C ASP A 15 9.87 9.96 -1.95
N LEU A 16 10.66 11.01 -1.72
CA LEU A 16 11.30 11.81 -2.76
C LEU A 16 12.18 11.00 -3.73
N ASN A 17 12.70 9.84 -3.29
CA ASN A 17 13.61 9.02 -4.11
C ASN A 17 12.88 8.12 -5.10
N ASN A 18 11.55 7.98 -4.99
CA ASN A 18 10.78 7.18 -5.93
C ASN A 18 10.77 7.84 -7.33
N THR A 19 11.18 7.08 -8.34
CA THR A 19 11.36 7.60 -9.71
C THR A 19 10.19 7.31 -10.64
N LYS A 20 9.32 6.35 -10.30
CA LYS A 20 8.20 5.94 -11.16
C LYS A 20 7.17 7.06 -11.26
N PRO A 21 6.60 7.32 -12.47
CA PRO A 21 5.63 8.41 -12.65
C PRO A 21 4.41 8.32 -11.72
N TRP A 22 3.88 7.11 -11.50
CA TRP A 22 2.77 6.90 -10.57
C TRP A 22 3.15 7.30 -9.14
N ASP A 23 4.31 6.86 -8.66
CA ASP A 23 4.81 7.16 -7.31
C ASP A 23 4.93 8.67 -7.09
N LYS A 24 5.49 9.40 -8.07
CA LYS A 24 5.67 10.85 -8.00
C LYS A 24 4.35 11.60 -7.90
N LEU A 25 3.37 11.23 -8.72
CA LEU A 25 2.06 11.87 -8.70
C LEU A 25 1.34 11.63 -7.37
N VAL A 26 1.39 10.40 -6.86
CA VAL A 26 0.83 10.06 -5.56
C VAL A 26 1.50 10.86 -4.44
N PHE A 27 2.84 10.93 -4.46
CA PHE A 27 3.65 11.69 -3.50
C PHE A 27 3.32 13.19 -3.48
N GLU A 28 3.29 13.82 -4.64
CA GLU A 28 3.07 15.26 -4.76
C GLU A 28 1.66 15.64 -4.31
N ASP A 29 0.65 14.87 -4.70
CA ASP A 29 -0.73 15.18 -4.38
C ASP A 29 -1.08 14.81 -2.94
N SER A 30 -0.53 13.72 -2.39
CA SER A 30 -0.67 13.43 -0.95
C SER A 30 -0.02 14.51 -0.09
N TYR A 31 1.09 15.10 -0.53
CA TYR A 31 1.72 16.21 0.17
C TYR A 31 0.88 17.49 0.14
N LYS A 32 0.37 17.87 -1.04
CA LYS A 32 -0.52 19.04 -1.19
C LYS A 32 -1.75 18.90 -0.31
N GLU A 33 -2.38 17.72 -0.33
CA GLU A 33 -3.54 17.41 0.49
C GLU A 33 -3.20 17.46 1.98
N PHE A 34 -2.08 16.87 2.40
CA PHE A 34 -1.60 16.96 3.78
C PHE A 34 -1.46 18.42 4.22
N LYS A 35 -0.83 19.27 3.41
CA LYS A 35 -0.63 20.69 3.72
C LYS A 35 -1.95 21.43 3.83
N MET A 36 -2.94 21.11 3.00
CA MET A 36 -4.27 21.70 3.06
C MET A 36 -5.02 21.27 4.33
N GLN A 37 -5.11 19.96 4.57
CA GLN A 37 -5.85 19.39 5.70
C GLN A 37 -5.22 19.78 7.05
N ALA A 38 -3.89 19.83 7.13
CA ALA A 38 -3.19 20.21 8.36
C ALA A 38 -3.46 21.65 8.81
N GLN A 39 -3.89 22.55 7.92
CA GLN A 39 -4.25 23.94 8.31
C GLN A 39 -5.40 23.96 9.31
N PHE A 40 -6.38 23.06 9.15
CA PHE A 40 -7.50 22.95 10.08
C PHE A 40 -7.04 22.57 11.49
N TYR A 41 -6.03 21.69 11.60
CA TYR A 41 -5.46 21.20 12.84
C TYR A 41 -4.39 22.13 13.43
N ASN A 42 -3.89 23.08 12.65
CA ASN A 42 -2.75 23.92 13.00
C ASN A 42 -3.02 25.41 12.76
N GLN A 43 -4.16 25.89 13.25
CA GLN A 43 -4.62 27.27 13.01
C GLN A 43 -3.63 28.32 13.53
N ASP A 44 -3.02 28.05 14.68
CA ASP A 44 -2.01 28.91 15.31
C ASP A 44 -0.61 28.79 14.67
N LYS A 45 -0.44 27.87 13.70
CA LYS A 45 0.85 27.57 13.04
C LYS A 45 1.99 27.21 14.02
N LYS A 46 1.66 26.54 15.12
CA LYS A 46 2.61 26.15 16.18
C LYS A 46 3.43 24.91 15.83
N TYR A 47 2.86 24.00 15.05
CA TYR A 47 3.48 22.71 14.72
C TYR A 47 3.89 22.69 13.26
N ASN A 48 5.02 22.10 12.93
CA ASN A 48 5.51 22.06 11.55
C ASN A 48 5.52 20.65 10.97
N THR A 49 5.63 19.64 11.82
CA THR A 49 5.73 18.24 11.41
C THR A 49 4.45 17.47 11.69
N PHE A 50 4.23 16.39 10.93
CA PHE A 50 3.13 15.46 11.17
C PHE A 50 3.17 14.87 12.59
N SER A 51 4.37 14.51 13.07
CA SER A 51 4.60 13.95 14.40
C SER A 51 4.18 14.90 15.53
N GLU A 52 4.48 16.19 15.39
CA GLU A 52 4.02 17.20 16.35
C GLU A 52 2.49 17.35 16.33
N LEU A 53 1.88 17.35 15.14
CA LEU A 53 0.43 17.44 15.00
C LEU A 53 -0.28 16.27 15.71
N ILE A 54 0.14 15.03 15.46
CA ILE A 54 -0.47 13.86 16.11
C ILE A 54 -0.21 13.80 17.62
N HIS A 55 0.90 14.36 18.10
CA HIS A 55 1.25 14.33 19.52
C HIS A 55 0.50 15.40 20.32
N HIS A 56 0.27 16.58 19.73
CA HIS A 56 -0.25 17.74 20.45
C HIS A 56 -1.67 18.15 20.08
N VAL A 57 -2.19 17.73 18.92
CA VAL A 57 -3.52 18.11 18.44
C VAL A 57 -4.44 16.90 18.42
N GLN A 58 -5.43 16.91 19.30
CA GLN A 58 -6.45 15.86 19.35
C GLN A 58 -7.19 15.75 18.01
N GLY A 59 -7.30 14.53 17.47
CA GLY A 59 -7.99 14.29 16.20
C GLY A 59 -7.09 14.39 14.97
N ALA A 60 -5.82 14.77 15.11
CA ALA A 60 -4.89 14.89 13.99
C ALA A 60 -4.53 13.52 13.37
N GLU A 61 -4.78 12.40 14.06
CA GLU A 61 -4.65 11.05 13.49
C GLU A 61 -5.57 10.83 12.28
N LYS A 62 -6.67 11.60 12.17
CA LYS A 62 -7.57 11.58 11.02
C LYS A 62 -6.93 12.09 9.74
N LEU A 63 -5.78 12.77 9.81
CA LEU A 63 -5.02 13.20 8.64
C LEU A 63 -4.67 12.02 7.73
N HIS A 64 -4.43 10.82 8.27
CA HIS A 64 -4.27 9.63 7.43
C HIS A 64 -5.47 9.40 6.50
N PHE A 65 -6.67 9.44 7.06
CA PHE A 65 -7.90 9.24 6.30
C PHE A 65 -8.16 10.40 5.34
N LEU A 66 -8.06 11.64 5.82
CA LEU A 66 -8.33 12.83 5.00
C LEU A 66 -7.39 12.90 3.79
N VAL A 67 -6.09 12.66 3.99
CA VAL A 67 -5.09 12.70 2.92
C VAL A 67 -5.24 11.52 1.94
N SER A 68 -5.75 10.38 2.40
CA SER A 68 -5.99 9.23 1.52
C SER A 68 -6.95 9.54 0.36
N GLY A 69 -7.85 10.52 0.53
CA GLY A 69 -8.77 10.97 -0.51
C GLY A 69 -8.07 11.44 -1.79
N ALA A 70 -6.91 12.11 -1.66
CA ALA A 70 -6.15 12.62 -2.79
C ALA A 70 -5.53 11.52 -3.66
N ILE A 71 -5.39 10.30 -3.14
CA ILE A 71 -4.73 9.20 -3.85
C ILE A 71 -5.69 8.22 -4.53
N ILE A 72 -7.01 8.36 -4.33
CA ILE A 72 -8.01 7.37 -4.76
C ILE A 72 -8.00 7.17 -6.28
N ASP A 73 -7.95 8.24 -7.06
CA ASP A 73 -7.96 8.15 -8.52
C ASP A 73 -6.69 7.45 -9.06
N TYR A 74 -5.56 7.60 -8.36
CA TYR A 74 -4.32 6.89 -8.70
C TYR A 74 -4.41 5.40 -8.40
N LEU A 75 -5.08 5.01 -7.31
CA LEU A 75 -5.33 3.61 -6.99
C LEU A 75 -6.24 2.95 -8.04
N ARG A 76 -7.28 3.65 -8.52
CA ARG A 76 -8.15 3.12 -9.58
C ARG A 76 -7.38 2.85 -10.89
N LYS A 77 -6.38 3.68 -11.21
CA LYS A 77 -5.52 3.48 -12.41
C LYS A 77 -4.65 2.23 -12.34
N LEU A 78 -4.49 1.61 -11.17
CA LEU A 78 -3.81 0.32 -11.03
C LEU A 78 -4.66 -0.86 -11.52
N ASN A 79 -5.94 -0.66 -11.85
CA ASN A 79 -6.86 -1.70 -12.30
C ASN A 79 -6.88 -2.91 -11.35
N ASP A 80 -6.94 -2.62 -10.04
CA ASP A 80 -6.93 -3.60 -8.95
C ASP A 80 -5.68 -4.49 -8.85
N LEU A 81 -4.60 -4.20 -9.58
CA LEU A 81 -3.34 -4.95 -9.50
C LEU A 81 -2.38 -4.33 -8.49
N VAL A 82 -1.82 -5.15 -7.62
CA VAL A 82 -0.78 -4.72 -6.67
C VAL A 82 0.44 -4.24 -7.47
N PRO A 83 0.92 -2.99 -7.26
CA PRO A 83 2.07 -2.48 -7.98
C PRO A 83 3.34 -3.19 -7.52
N ASP A 84 4.37 -3.21 -8.36
CA ASP A 84 5.71 -3.72 -8.05
C ASP A 84 5.81 -5.22 -7.74
N ILE A 85 4.68 -5.92 -7.62
CA ILE A 85 4.65 -7.37 -7.42
C ILE A 85 4.35 -8.07 -8.75
N ALA A 86 5.27 -8.94 -9.16
CA ALA A 86 5.11 -9.82 -10.29
C ALA A 86 5.41 -11.26 -9.89
N ASN A 87 4.85 -12.22 -10.63
CA ASN A 87 5.24 -13.61 -10.52
C ASN A 87 6.65 -13.83 -11.12
N ASN A 88 7.14 -15.07 -11.06
CA ASN A 88 8.49 -15.43 -11.52
C ASN A 88 8.76 -15.18 -13.02
N ILE A 89 7.73 -14.93 -13.84
CA ILE A 89 7.88 -14.58 -15.26
C ILE A 89 7.69 -13.08 -15.53
N GLY A 90 7.54 -12.26 -14.49
CA GLY A 90 7.38 -10.81 -14.62
C GLY A 90 5.93 -10.34 -14.87
N LYS A 91 4.93 -11.22 -14.74
CA LYS A 91 3.51 -10.86 -14.92
C LYS A 91 2.90 -10.43 -13.57
N GLN A 92 2.19 -9.31 -13.56
CA GLN A 92 1.35 -8.91 -12.42
C GLN A 92 0.17 -9.87 -12.28
N PHE A 93 -0.07 -10.35 -11.06
CA PHE A 93 -1.08 -11.37 -10.79
C PHE A 93 -1.84 -11.14 -9.47
N LEU A 94 -1.24 -10.43 -8.51
CA LEU A 94 -1.90 -10.11 -7.26
C LEU A 94 -2.96 -9.04 -7.47
N ILE A 95 -4.22 -9.43 -7.28
CA ILE A 95 -5.37 -8.52 -7.27
C ILE A 95 -5.58 -8.05 -5.84
N PHE A 96 -5.85 -6.77 -5.62
CA PHE A 96 -6.25 -6.20 -4.34
C PHE A 96 -7.64 -5.55 -4.43
N LYS A 97 -8.40 -5.60 -3.34
CA LYS A 97 -9.65 -4.85 -3.16
C LYS A 97 -9.64 -3.93 -1.95
N GLN A 98 -8.65 -4.09 -1.08
CA GLN A 98 -8.51 -3.32 0.13
C GLN A 98 -7.10 -2.73 0.17
N PHE A 99 -7.01 -1.51 0.68
CA PHE A 99 -5.73 -0.86 0.94
C PHE A 99 -5.80 -0.05 2.24
N LYS A 100 -4.64 0.25 2.81
CA LYS A 100 -4.50 1.17 3.94
C LYS A 100 -3.45 2.23 3.58
N PHE A 101 -3.84 3.49 3.70
CA PHE A 101 -2.93 4.62 3.55
C PHE A 101 -2.43 5.10 4.91
N GLU A 102 -1.14 5.43 4.99
CA GLU A 102 -0.49 5.96 6.18
C GLU A 102 0.49 7.08 5.78
N ILE A 103 0.55 8.14 6.59
CA ILE A 103 1.60 9.15 6.52
C ILE A 103 2.68 8.68 7.49
N LEU A 104 3.88 8.38 7.00
CA LEU A 104 4.99 7.96 7.87
C LEU A 104 5.69 9.18 8.46
N ASN A 105 5.90 10.20 7.62
CA ASN A 105 6.48 11.46 8.02
C ASN A 105 6.01 12.58 7.07
N SER A 106 5.98 13.81 7.57
CA SER A 106 5.72 14.98 6.73
C SER A 106 6.08 16.26 7.47
N ASP A 107 6.39 17.30 6.72
CA ASP A 107 6.72 18.63 7.21
C ASP A 107 6.02 19.67 6.33
N LEU A 108 5.31 20.63 6.92
CA LEU A 108 4.49 21.61 6.18
C LEU A 108 5.33 22.57 5.32
N SER A 109 6.61 22.70 5.64
CA SER A 109 7.57 23.58 4.99
C SER A 109 8.49 22.87 4.00
N ASP A 110 8.61 21.54 4.10
CA ASP A 110 9.60 20.76 3.35
C ASP A 110 9.01 19.45 2.81
N ILE A 111 8.73 19.44 1.51
CA ILE A 111 8.21 18.25 0.81
C ILE A 111 9.21 17.09 0.82
N ALA A 112 10.52 17.34 0.93
CA ALA A 112 11.52 16.29 0.92
C ALA A 112 11.41 15.35 2.12
N LYS A 113 10.78 15.81 3.21
CA LYS A 113 10.49 15.01 4.41
C LYS A 113 9.17 14.25 4.34
N HIS A 114 8.36 14.49 3.30
CA HIS A 114 7.13 13.75 3.10
C HIS A 114 7.45 12.29 2.82
N GLN A 115 6.76 11.39 3.51
CA GLN A 115 6.86 9.96 3.28
C GLN A 115 5.53 9.32 3.64
N ILE A 116 5.03 8.50 2.74
CA ILE A 116 3.75 7.79 2.90
C ILE A 116 3.95 6.29 2.71
N ALA A 117 2.99 5.51 3.20
CA ALA A 117 2.88 4.10 2.89
C ALA A 117 1.47 3.76 2.40
N ILE A 118 1.40 2.87 1.42
CA ILE A 118 0.17 2.25 0.97
C ILE A 118 0.34 0.74 1.12
N SER A 119 -0.45 0.15 2.00
CA SER A 119 -0.50 -1.31 2.17
C SER A 119 -1.63 -1.87 1.32
N PHE A 120 -1.31 -2.72 0.35
CA PHE A 120 -2.26 -3.39 -0.53
C PHE A 120 -2.52 -4.81 0.00
N TYR A 121 -3.79 -5.17 0.20
CA TYR A 121 -4.17 -6.50 0.65
C TYR A 121 -4.74 -7.30 -0.51
N SER A 122 -4.12 -8.43 -0.82
CA SER A 122 -4.58 -9.25 -1.94
C SER A 122 -5.96 -9.84 -1.65
N GLU A 123 -6.67 -10.18 -2.72
CA GLU A 123 -7.73 -11.17 -2.61
C GLU A 123 -7.16 -12.48 -2.03
N PRO A 124 -7.97 -13.28 -1.31
CA PRO A 124 -7.49 -14.52 -0.74
C PRO A 124 -7.10 -15.54 -1.84
N LEU A 125 -5.98 -16.22 -1.63
CA LEU A 125 -5.38 -17.17 -2.55
C LEU A 125 -5.23 -18.54 -1.88
N ILE A 126 -5.32 -19.60 -2.66
CA ILE A 126 -5.01 -20.95 -2.17
C ILE A 126 -3.49 -21.08 -2.14
N TRP A 127 -2.94 -21.42 -0.97
CA TRP A 127 -1.55 -21.85 -0.84
C TRP A 127 -1.46 -23.29 -1.35
N GLN A 128 -0.81 -23.48 -2.50
CA GLN A 128 -0.58 -24.79 -3.11
C GLN A 128 0.64 -25.49 -2.50
N ASP A 129 1.80 -24.83 -2.53
CA ASP A 129 3.04 -25.34 -1.96
C ASP A 129 4.09 -24.22 -1.77
N THR A 130 5.27 -24.57 -1.29
CA THR A 130 6.45 -23.69 -1.21
C THR A 130 7.66 -24.40 -1.78
N VAL A 131 8.29 -23.77 -2.78
CA VAL A 131 9.49 -24.29 -3.44
C VAL A 131 10.59 -23.23 -3.37
N ALA A 132 11.62 -23.49 -2.57
CA ALA A 132 12.73 -22.56 -2.33
C ALA A 132 12.20 -21.17 -1.85
N PRO A 133 12.53 -19.98 -2.44
CA PRO A 133 11.95 -18.73 -1.94
C PRO A 133 10.52 -18.49 -2.44
N TYR A 134 9.95 -19.40 -3.24
CA TYR A 134 8.67 -19.20 -3.92
C TYR A 134 7.51 -19.81 -3.16
N ILE A 135 6.44 -19.06 -3.06
CA ILE A 135 5.12 -19.54 -2.66
C ILE A 135 4.32 -19.75 -3.95
N LEU A 136 3.73 -20.94 -4.06
CA LEU A 136 2.88 -21.32 -5.18
C LEU A 136 1.44 -21.02 -4.77
N THR A 137 0.77 -20.16 -5.53
CA THR A 137 -0.60 -19.75 -5.25
C THR A 137 -1.51 -19.92 -6.44
N SER A 138 -2.78 -20.21 -6.19
CA SER A 138 -3.83 -20.15 -7.20
C SER A 138 -5.03 -19.34 -6.71
N PRO A 139 -5.87 -18.80 -7.62
CA PRO A 139 -7.14 -18.21 -7.26
C PRO A 139 -8.06 -19.21 -6.53
N ILE A 140 -8.94 -18.72 -5.64
CA ILE A 140 -9.93 -19.56 -4.95
C ILE A 140 -10.92 -20.20 -5.92
N ASN A 141 -11.33 -19.46 -6.95
CA ASN A 141 -12.33 -19.90 -7.92
C ASN A 141 -11.72 -20.70 -9.08
N ALA A 142 -10.52 -21.29 -8.89
CA ALA A 142 -9.95 -22.15 -9.90
C ALA A 142 -10.90 -23.34 -10.13
N THR A 143 -11.43 -23.45 -11.35
CA THR A 143 -12.32 -24.54 -11.78
C THR A 143 -11.66 -25.89 -11.60
N GLU A 144 -12.47 -26.92 -11.32
CA GLU A 144 -12.00 -28.31 -11.24
C GLU A 144 -11.29 -28.69 -12.55
N GLY A 145 -9.96 -28.88 -12.48
CA GLY A 145 -9.09 -29.06 -13.64
C GLY A 145 -7.69 -28.45 -13.43
N GLU A 146 -7.06 -28.00 -14.52
CA GLU A 146 -5.79 -27.27 -14.46
C GLU A 146 -5.99 -25.91 -13.79
N SER A 147 -5.37 -25.73 -12.62
CA SER A 147 -5.29 -24.44 -11.95
C SER A 147 -4.03 -23.71 -12.42
N LEU A 148 -4.17 -22.46 -12.88
CA LEU A 148 -3.02 -21.59 -13.10
C LEU A 148 -2.35 -21.32 -11.74
N ILE A 149 -1.08 -21.70 -11.63
CA ILE A 149 -0.26 -21.47 -10.44
C ILE A 149 0.66 -20.31 -10.72
N ASP A 150 0.55 -19.27 -9.89
CA ASP A 150 1.53 -18.20 -9.84
C ASP A 150 2.61 -18.52 -8.80
N MET A 151 3.86 -18.36 -9.20
CA MET A 151 5.02 -18.44 -8.31
C MET A 151 5.44 -17.03 -7.92
N VAL A 152 5.40 -16.74 -6.61
CA VAL A 152 5.83 -15.45 -6.07
C VAL A 152 6.94 -15.65 -5.05
N ALA A 153 8.04 -14.90 -5.21
CA ALA A 153 9.10 -14.88 -4.22
C ALA A 153 8.73 -13.91 -3.09
N ILE A 154 9.03 -14.29 -1.84
CA ILE A 154 9.01 -13.30 -0.76
C ILE A 154 10.10 -12.26 -1.03
N GLN A 155 9.68 -11.01 -1.12
CA GLN A 155 10.52 -9.86 -1.39
C GLN A 155 10.28 -8.77 -0.32
N PRO A 156 11.15 -7.75 -0.21
CA PRO A 156 10.98 -6.70 0.78
C PRO A 156 9.56 -6.12 0.77
N PHE A 157 8.98 -5.97 1.96
CA PHE A 157 7.64 -5.43 2.18
C PHE A 157 6.45 -6.27 1.68
N LEU A 158 6.68 -7.46 1.13
CA LEU A 158 5.63 -8.45 0.86
C LEU A 158 5.60 -9.49 1.99
N THR A 159 4.43 -9.70 2.60
CA THR A 159 4.24 -10.68 3.68
C THR A 159 2.90 -11.40 3.55
N ILE A 160 2.79 -12.57 4.17
CA ILE A 160 1.49 -13.22 4.40
C ILE A 160 0.81 -12.48 5.56
N HIS A 161 -0.28 -11.79 5.27
CA HIS A 161 -1.06 -11.04 6.25
C HIS A 161 -1.94 -11.93 7.12
N SER A 162 -2.56 -12.94 6.52
CA SER A 162 -3.44 -13.86 7.21
C SER A 162 -3.42 -15.25 6.56
N ILE A 163 -3.77 -16.26 7.36
CA ILE A 163 -3.94 -17.64 6.95
C ILE A 163 -5.22 -18.20 7.56
N LYS A 164 -5.97 -18.96 6.77
CA LYS A 164 -7.18 -19.69 7.18
C LYS A 164 -7.09 -21.14 6.73
#